data_AF-A0A8S2HAU8-F1
#
_entry.id   AF-A0A8S2HAU8-F1
#
_cell.length_a   1.000
_cell.length_b   1.000
_cell.length_c   1.000
_cell.angle_alpha   90.00
_cell.angle_beta   90.00
_cell.angle_gamma   90.00
#
_symmetry.space_group_name_H-M   'P 1'
#
loop_
_entity.id
_entity.type
_entity.pdbx_description
1 polymer ?
#
loop_
_entity_poly.entity_id
_entity_poly.type
_entity_poly.pdbx_seq_one_letter_code
_entity_poly.pdbx_strand_id
1 'polypeptide(L)'
;MSELAKKYSHLELEQEISAHWQKQKPLAFSPQAKPFTIVLPPPNVTGDLHLGHAWDGAIQDLLVRFKRLNGYKVAFIPGMDHAGIATQVKFEKLLKQQKQSREQLGKELFLEELNNPITNILLPIVADLSADPEFGTGIVKVTPAHDQTDFEIGQRHGFKPILAIGPNGKMLAVAQEFVGIDRLLCRQQLIDKLTKNGSLVETKIHLGTLSRSERTGDISEMLLSEQWFIKMQPLAKLVLKLQNTKDATRFSPPRFAKSLKQ
;
A
#
# COMPACT_ATOMS: atom_id res chain seq x y z
N MET A 1 -57.11 -18.26 -10.43
CA MET A 1 -55.84 -17.93 -9.74
C MET A 1 -55.11 -19.24 -9.49
N SER A 2 -53.78 -19.28 -9.58
CA SER A 2 -53.01 -20.46 -9.15
C SER A 2 -53.12 -20.63 -7.63
N GLU A 3 -53.15 -21.87 -7.14
CA GLU A 3 -52.98 -22.11 -5.70
C GLU A 3 -51.58 -21.66 -5.26
N LEU A 4 -51.49 -21.05 -4.08
CA LEU A 4 -50.22 -20.71 -3.45
C LEU A 4 -49.58 -21.98 -2.88
N ALA A 5 -48.31 -22.20 -3.17
CA ALA A 5 -47.56 -23.35 -2.66
C ALA A 5 -47.55 -23.36 -1.12
N LYS A 6 -47.85 -24.53 -0.52
CA LYS A 6 -47.93 -24.71 0.95
C LYS A 6 -46.58 -24.57 1.68
N LYS A 7 -45.47 -24.42 0.95
CA LYS A 7 -44.13 -24.11 1.46
C LYS A 7 -43.45 -23.13 0.52
N TYR A 8 -42.69 -22.19 1.08
CA TYR A 8 -41.86 -21.25 0.32
C TYR A 8 -40.56 -21.92 -0.14
N SER A 9 -40.21 -21.73 -1.41
CA SER A 9 -38.96 -22.20 -2.01
C SER A 9 -38.20 -21.01 -2.60
N HIS A 10 -37.14 -20.59 -1.91
CA HIS A 10 -36.36 -19.42 -2.33
C HIS A 10 -35.49 -19.72 -3.56
N LEU A 11 -34.86 -20.89 -3.62
CA LEU A 11 -33.94 -21.27 -4.70
C LEU A 11 -34.59 -21.23 -6.09
N GLU A 12 -35.84 -21.70 -6.20
CA GLU A 12 -36.58 -21.73 -7.47
C GLU A 12 -37.09 -20.32 -7.83
N LEU A 13 -37.69 -19.61 -6.88
CA LEU A 13 -38.27 -18.29 -7.10
C LEU A 13 -37.21 -17.21 -7.38
N GLU A 14 -36.09 -17.23 -6.67
CA GLU A 14 -34.99 -16.26 -6.87
C GLU A 14 -34.31 -16.44 -8.23
N GLN A 15 -34.23 -17.67 -8.75
CA GLN A 15 -33.75 -17.93 -10.11
C GLN A 15 -34.71 -17.34 -11.16
N GLU A 16 -36.03 -17.58 -11.03
CA GLU A 16 -37.03 -17.00 -11.94
C GLU A 16 -37.01 -15.47 -11.90
N ILE A 17 -37.05 -14.88 -10.70
CA ILE A 17 -37.02 -13.42 -10.49
C ILE A 17 -35.72 -12.82 -11.03
N SER A 18 -34.56 -13.44 -10.80
CA SER A 18 -33.28 -12.97 -11.35
C SER A 18 -33.27 -13.01 -12.87
N ALA A 19 -33.71 -14.13 -13.48
CA ALA A 19 -33.80 -14.27 -14.93
C ALA A 19 -34.81 -13.30 -15.56
N HIS A 20 -35.86 -12.90 -14.83
CA HIS A 20 -36.80 -11.87 -15.22
C HIS A 20 -36.13 -10.47 -15.21
N TRP A 21 -35.47 -10.07 -14.12
CA TRP A 21 -34.80 -8.77 -14.01
C TRP A 21 -33.64 -8.60 -15.01
N GLN A 22 -32.94 -9.67 -15.37
CA GLN A 22 -31.87 -9.64 -16.40
C GLN A 22 -32.41 -9.38 -17.82
N LYS A 23 -33.68 -9.73 -18.09
CA LYS A 23 -34.34 -9.54 -19.40
C LYS A 23 -35.16 -8.25 -19.47
N GLN A 24 -35.54 -7.69 -18.32
CA GLN A 24 -36.22 -6.40 -18.20
C GLN A 24 -35.32 -5.26 -18.74
N LYS A 25 -35.90 -4.34 -19.51
CA LYS A 25 -35.26 -3.05 -19.80
C LYS A 25 -35.30 -2.17 -18.54
N PRO A 26 -34.34 -1.24 -18.35
CA PRO A 26 -34.42 -0.26 -17.26
C PRO A 26 -35.76 0.48 -17.30
N LEU A 27 -36.40 0.61 -16.13
CA LEU A 27 -37.69 1.30 -15.99
C LEU A 27 -37.60 2.72 -16.56
N ALA A 28 -38.61 3.12 -17.34
CA ALA A 28 -38.71 4.48 -17.84
C ALA A 28 -38.97 5.47 -16.70
N PHE A 29 -38.32 6.63 -16.74
CA PHE A 29 -38.45 7.68 -15.73
C PHE A 29 -39.06 8.94 -16.36
N SER A 30 -39.90 9.64 -15.60
CA SER A 30 -40.33 11.01 -15.94
C SER A 30 -39.10 11.93 -16.10
N PRO A 31 -39.05 12.81 -17.12
CA PRO A 31 -38.00 13.83 -17.25
C PRO A 31 -37.89 14.77 -16.04
N GLN A 32 -38.97 14.95 -15.29
CA GLN A 32 -39.08 15.82 -14.12
C GLN A 32 -38.70 15.11 -12.80
N ALA A 33 -38.47 13.78 -12.82
CA ALA A 33 -38.11 13.01 -11.64
C ALA A 33 -36.71 13.40 -11.11
N LYS A 34 -36.60 13.63 -9.79
CA LYS A 34 -35.33 14.01 -9.15
C LYS A 34 -34.29 12.90 -9.33
N PRO A 35 -33.06 13.21 -9.78
CA PRO A 35 -32.01 12.22 -9.93
C PRO A 35 -31.53 11.69 -8.59
N PHE A 36 -31.10 10.43 -8.58
CA PHE A 36 -30.36 9.83 -7.47
C PHE A 36 -29.34 8.84 -8.07
N THR A 37 -28.11 8.87 -7.59
CA THR A 37 -27.01 8.08 -8.17
C THR A 37 -26.22 7.37 -7.08
N ILE A 38 -25.98 6.08 -7.28
CA ILE A 38 -25.00 5.28 -6.53
C ILE A 38 -24.04 4.66 -7.56
N VAL A 39 -22.74 4.74 -7.26
CA VAL A 39 -21.71 3.96 -7.93
C VAL A 39 -21.39 2.78 -7.03
N LEU A 40 -21.47 1.57 -7.56
CA LEU A 40 -21.02 0.37 -6.86
C LEU A 40 -19.50 0.49 -6.66
N PRO A 41 -18.96 0.36 -5.43
CA PRO A 41 -17.52 0.29 -5.22
C PRO A 41 -17.02 -0.97 -5.97
N PRO A 42 -16.17 -0.80 -6.99
CA PRO A 42 -15.93 -1.87 -7.96
C PRO A 42 -15.13 -3.01 -7.29
N PRO A 43 -15.66 -4.25 -7.23
CA PRO A 43 -14.92 -5.37 -6.64
C PRO A 43 -13.69 -5.71 -7.49
N ASN A 44 -12.61 -6.07 -6.81
CA ASN A 44 -11.35 -6.48 -7.44
C ASN A 44 -11.53 -7.79 -8.22
N VAL A 45 -11.04 -7.87 -9.47
CA VAL A 45 -11.09 -9.09 -10.32
C VAL A 45 -10.23 -10.27 -9.83
N THR A 46 -9.77 -10.25 -8.57
CA THR A 46 -8.73 -11.15 -8.05
C THR A 46 -9.24 -12.46 -7.45
N GLY A 47 -10.54 -12.64 -7.23
CA GLY A 47 -11.12 -13.85 -6.64
C GLY A 47 -12.63 -13.78 -6.50
N ASP A 48 -13.23 -14.79 -5.86
CA ASP A 48 -14.67 -14.91 -5.69
C ASP A 48 -15.24 -13.91 -4.66
N LEU A 49 -16.53 -13.58 -4.79
CA LEU A 49 -17.20 -12.61 -3.93
C LEU A 49 -17.56 -13.20 -2.56
N HIS A 50 -16.78 -12.85 -1.53
CA HIS A 50 -17.11 -13.15 -0.13
C HIS A 50 -18.29 -12.32 0.42
N LEU A 51 -18.87 -12.74 1.56
CA LEU A 51 -20.03 -12.12 2.25
C LEU A 51 -19.97 -10.59 2.40
N GLY A 52 -18.79 -9.99 2.56
CA GLY A 52 -18.64 -8.52 2.61
C GLY A 52 -19.21 -7.80 1.37
N HIS A 53 -19.07 -8.37 0.17
CA HIS A 53 -19.64 -7.82 -1.06
C HIS A 53 -21.17 -7.97 -1.10
N ALA A 54 -21.69 -9.08 -0.57
CA ALA A 54 -23.14 -9.31 -0.48
C ALA A 54 -23.79 -8.31 0.49
N TRP A 55 -23.14 -8.02 1.62
CA TRP A 55 -23.60 -7.02 2.59
C TRP A 55 -23.63 -5.60 2.01
N ASP A 56 -22.54 -5.17 1.39
CA ASP A 56 -22.44 -3.86 0.73
C ASP A 56 -23.45 -3.71 -0.43
N GLY A 57 -23.49 -4.70 -1.33
CA GLY A 57 -24.43 -4.73 -2.45
C GLY A 57 -25.90 -4.72 -2.00
N ALA A 58 -26.25 -5.44 -0.93
CA ALA A 58 -27.61 -5.44 -0.39
C ALA A 58 -28.03 -4.08 0.19
N ILE A 59 -27.13 -3.35 0.87
CA ILE A 59 -27.39 -1.99 1.36
C ILE A 59 -27.66 -1.03 0.20
N GLN A 60 -26.85 -1.12 -0.87
CA GLN A 60 -26.99 -0.26 -2.04
C GLN A 60 -28.25 -0.58 -2.85
N ASP A 61 -28.57 -1.86 -3.09
CA ASP A 61 -29.79 -2.27 -3.77
C ASP A 61 -31.06 -1.88 -2.99
N LEU A 62 -31.05 -2.00 -1.66
CA LEU A 62 -32.14 -1.50 -0.80
C LEU A 62 -32.37 0.01 -0.99
N LEU A 63 -31.29 0.82 -0.99
CA LEU A 63 -31.38 2.25 -1.23
C LEU A 63 -31.86 2.58 -2.65
N VAL A 64 -31.39 1.84 -3.67
CA VAL A 64 -31.81 1.97 -5.08
C VAL A 64 -33.29 1.66 -5.23
N ARG A 65 -33.79 0.54 -4.69
CA ARG A 65 -35.21 0.16 -4.72
C ARG A 65 -36.07 1.18 -3.98
N PHE A 66 -35.68 1.56 -2.76
CA PHE A 66 -36.41 2.57 -1.98
C PHE A 66 -36.52 3.90 -2.73
N LYS A 67 -35.43 4.40 -3.34
CA LYS A 67 -35.46 5.64 -4.11
C LYS A 67 -36.28 5.53 -5.40
N ARG A 68 -36.24 4.39 -6.11
CA ARG A 68 -37.12 4.14 -7.28
C ARG A 68 -38.59 4.17 -6.89
N LEU A 69 -38.97 3.51 -5.79
CA LEU A 69 -40.35 3.52 -5.27
C LEU A 69 -40.80 4.92 -4.80
N ASN A 70 -39.88 5.75 -4.32
CA ASN A 70 -40.12 7.17 -4.01
C ASN A 70 -40.08 8.09 -5.25
N GLY A 71 -40.16 7.55 -6.47
CA GLY A 71 -40.26 8.33 -7.70
C GLY A 71 -38.96 9.02 -8.17
N TYR A 72 -37.79 8.63 -7.67
CA TYR A 72 -36.51 9.18 -8.14
C TYR A 72 -36.05 8.51 -9.44
N LYS A 73 -35.38 9.27 -10.30
CA LYS A 73 -34.63 8.78 -11.45
C LYS A 73 -33.31 8.17 -10.98
N VAL A 74 -33.32 6.87 -10.67
CA VAL A 74 -32.18 6.18 -10.03
C VAL A 74 -31.23 5.54 -11.05
N ALA A 75 -30.03 6.10 -11.14
CA ALA A 75 -28.88 5.48 -11.76
C ALA A 75 -28.08 4.67 -10.71
N PHE A 76 -27.93 3.37 -10.96
CA PHE A 76 -27.02 2.49 -10.20
C PHE A 76 -25.95 2.03 -11.19
N ILE A 77 -24.69 2.38 -10.91
CA ILE A 77 -23.59 2.22 -11.86
C ILE A 77 -22.68 1.09 -11.37
N PRO A 78 -22.74 -0.12 -11.98
CA PRO A 78 -21.83 -1.20 -11.67
C PRO A 78 -20.45 -0.97 -12.33
N GLY A 79 -19.43 -1.61 -11.77
CA GLY A 79 -18.07 -1.67 -12.31
C GLY A 79 -17.29 -2.81 -11.67
N MET A 80 -16.07 -3.06 -12.14
CA MET A 80 -15.11 -3.99 -11.55
C MET A 80 -13.72 -3.36 -11.61
N ASP A 81 -12.88 -3.60 -10.60
CA ASP A 81 -11.55 -3.01 -10.53
C ASP A 81 -10.52 -4.01 -11.04
N HIS A 82 -9.72 -3.58 -12.01
CA HIS A 82 -8.52 -4.27 -12.49
C HIS A 82 -7.51 -4.58 -11.36
N ALA A 83 -7.59 -3.86 -10.24
CA ALA A 83 -6.89 -4.08 -8.98
C ALA A 83 -5.36 -4.03 -9.04
N GLY A 84 -4.77 -3.56 -10.15
CA GLY A 84 -3.33 -3.32 -10.33
C GLY A 84 -2.43 -4.39 -9.69
N ILE A 85 -1.70 -4.00 -8.64
CA ILE A 85 -0.77 -4.83 -7.86
C ILE A 85 -1.43 -6.12 -7.33
N ALA A 86 -2.73 -6.13 -7.00
CA ALA A 86 -3.42 -7.32 -6.52
C ALA A 86 -3.55 -8.39 -7.61
N THR A 87 -3.92 -7.98 -8.84
CA THR A 87 -3.97 -8.84 -10.02
C THR A 87 -2.57 -9.22 -10.47
N GLN A 88 -1.63 -8.26 -10.46
CA GLN A 88 -0.23 -8.48 -10.77
C GLN A 88 0.41 -9.49 -9.81
N VAL A 89 0.19 -9.45 -8.49
CA VAL A 89 0.72 -10.46 -7.55
C VAL A 89 0.12 -11.85 -7.79
N LYS A 90 -1.16 -11.94 -8.22
CA LYS A 90 -1.76 -13.22 -8.65
C LYS A 90 -1.12 -13.74 -9.95
N PHE A 91 -0.74 -12.84 -10.86
CA PHE A 91 -0.10 -13.12 -12.14
C PHE A 91 1.42 -13.38 -12.02
N GLU A 92 2.11 -12.73 -11.09
CA GLU A 92 3.52 -12.95 -10.74
C GLU A 92 3.75 -14.23 -9.96
N LYS A 93 2.74 -14.71 -9.21
CA LYS A 93 2.74 -16.09 -8.71
C LYS A 93 2.77 -17.12 -9.84
N LEU A 94 2.28 -16.78 -11.05
CA LEU A 94 2.39 -17.60 -12.26
C LEU A 94 3.69 -17.31 -13.04
N LEU A 95 4.10 -16.03 -13.15
CA LEU A 95 5.27 -15.59 -13.92
C LEU A 95 6.62 -15.67 -13.18
N LYS A 96 6.66 -16.09 -11.90
CA LYS A 96 7.89 -16.24 -11.09
C LYS A 96 8.95 -17.23 -11.62
N GLN A 97 8.74 -17.78 -12.82
CA GLN A 97 9.61 -18.74 -13.49
C GLN A 97 10.82 -18.11 -14.22
N GLN A 98 10.82 -16.81 -14.56
CA GLN A 98 11.89 -16.17 -15.38
C GLN A 98 12.29 -14.77 -14.85
N LYS A 99 13.56 -14.32 -15.03
CA LYS A 99 14.18 -13.15 -14.34
C LYS A 99 15.40 -12.52 -15.08
N GLN A 100 15.61 -11.19 -15.05
CA GLN A 100 16.91 -10.46 -14.78
C GLN A 100 16.83 -8.89 -14.87
N SER A 101 17.95 -8.14 -14.78
CA SER A 101 18.09 -6.66 -14.50
C SER A 101 19.43 -6.06 -15.06
N ARG A 102 19.82 -4.76 -14.94
CA ARG A 102 20.53 -4.09 -13.79
C ARG A 102 21.06 -2.63 -14.11
N GLU A 103 21.56 -1.87 -13.10
CA GLU A 103 22.68 -0.85 -13.12
C GLU A 103 22.52 0.64 -13.63
N GLN A 104 23.22 1.73 -13.15
CA GLN A 104 24.09 2.04 -11.94
C GLN A 104 24.52 3.55 -11.70
N LEU A 105 25.10 3.89 -10.49
CA LEU A 105 25.98 5.06 -10.04
C LEU A 105 25.36 6.47 -9.69
N GLY A 106 25.97 7.44 -8.95
CA GLY A 106 27.24 7.56 -8.14
C GLY A 106 27.66 8.98 -7.56
N LYS A 107 28.82 9.08 -6.87
CA LYS A 107 29.73 10.24 -6.48
C LYS A 107 29.57 11.22 -5.26
N GLU A 108 30.26 10.93 -4.14
CA GLU A 108 31.18 11.77 -3.30
C GLU A 108 30.82 13.15 -2.62
N LEU A 109 31.13 13.28 -1.30
CA LEU A 109 31.93 14.36 -0.63
C LEU A 109 32.27 14.02 0.87
N PHE A 110 33.16 14.77 1.54
CA PHE A 110 33.90 14.41 2.79
C PHE A 110 33.52 15.21 4.08
N LEU A 111 33.76 14.62 5.27
CA LEU A 111 34.29 15.26 6.52
C LEU A 111 34.47 14.20 7.65
N GLU A 112 35.56 14.26 8.44
CA GLU A 112 36.00 13.36 9.56
C GLU A 112 35.51 11.90 9.57
N GLU A 113 36.47 10.95 9.47
CA GLU A 113 36.18 9.64 8.89
C GLU A 113 36.38 8.44 9.84
N LEU A 114 35.31 7.65 10.01
CA LEU A 114 35.33 6.34 10.65
C LEU A 114 35.58 5.23 9.60
N ASN A 115 36.54 4.34 9.84
CA ASN A 115 36.69 3.13 9.03
C ASN A 115 35.50 2.18 9.22
N ASN A 116 34.77 1.87 8.14
CA ASN A 116 33.76 0.82 8.15
C ASN A 116 34.43 -0.55 8.43
N PRO A 117 34.04 -1.29 9.48
CA PRO A 117 34.76 -2.47 9.97
C PRO A 117 34.73 -3.71 9.06
N ILE A 118 34.12 -3.61 7.88
CA ILE A 118 33.98 -4.71 6.91
C ILE A 118 34.52 -4.32 5.54
N THR A 119 34.17 -3.12 5.06
CA THR A 119 34.55 -2.64 3.73
C THR A 119 35.81 -1.77 3.70
N ASN A 120 36.28 -1.31 4.87
CA ASN A 120 37.31 -0.28 5.05
C ASN A 120 37.03 1.03 4.27
N ILE A 121 35.76 1.26 3.90
CA ILE A 121 35.32 2.55 3.38
C ILE A 121 35.27 3.54 4.55
N LEU A 122 35.86 4.69 4.34
CA LEU A 122 35.84 5.82 5.26
C LEU A 122 34.45 6.46 5.26
N LEU A 123 33.86 6.64 6.44
CA LEU A 123 32.49 7.12 6.63
C LEU A 123 32.49 8.47 7.37
N PRO A 124 31.87 9.53 6.83
CA PRO A 124 31.86 10.84 7.47
C PRO A 124 30.98 10.87 8.72
N ILE A 125 31.40 11.64 9.73
CA ILE A 125 30.65 11.87 10.97
C ILE A 125 30.01 13.27 10.93
N VAL A 126 28.70 13.35 11.23
CA VAL A 126 27.95 14.61 11.32
C VAL A 126 27.04 14.62 12.56
N ALA A 127 26.77 15.82 13.09
CA ALA A 127 25.75 16.02 14.12
C ALA A 127 24.38 16.31 13.47
N ASP A 128 23.34 15.62 13.93
CA ASP A 128 21.96 15.81 13.48
C ASP A 128 20.97 15.62 14.64
N LEU A 129 19.91 16.43 14.67
CA LEU A 129 18.88 16.41 15.73
C LEU A 129 17.98 15.16 15.70
N SER A 130 18.07 14.31 14.68
CA SER A 130 17.42 13.00 14.65
C SER A 130 18.17 11.90 15.43
N ALA A 131 19.37 12.18 15.96
CA ALA A 131 20.07 11.28 16.88
C ALA A 131 19.66 11.57 18.33
N ASP A 132 19.24 10.53 19.06
CA ASP A 132 18.92 10.60 20.49
C ASP A 132 20.17 10.24 21.33
N PRO A 133 20.74 11.18 22.11
CA PRO A 133 21.92 10.92 22.95
C PRO A 133 21.69 9.88 24.06
N GLU A 134 20.45 9.68 24.50
CA GLU A 134 20.12 8.71 25.57
C GLU A 134 19.92 7.29 25.00
N PHE A 135 19.75 7.14 23.68
CA PHE A 135 19.52 5.85 23.05
C PHE A 135 20.81 5.16 22.58
N GLY A 136 21.11 4.01 23.19
CA GLY A 136 22.19 3.11 22.77
C GLY A 136 23.59 3.68 23.07
N THR A 137 24.17 4.39 22.11
CA THR A 137 25.47 5.07 22.21
C THR A 137 25.41 6.56 21.87
N GLY A 138 24.22 7.09 21.56
CA GLY A 138 24.05 8.43 21.00
C GLY A 138 24.52 8.60 19.55
N ILE A 139 25.02 7.52 18.91
CA ILE A 139 25.55 7.53 17.53
C ILE A 139 24.73 6.56 16.68
N VAL A 140 24.13 7.07 15.59
CA VAL A 140 23.30 6.30 14.66
C VAL A 140 23.99 6.10 13.31
N LYS A 141 23.92 4.88 12.77
CA LYS A 141 24.34 4.56 11.40
C LYS A 141 23.35 5.15 10.41
N VAL A 142 23.77 6.09 9.56
CA VAL A 142 22.94 6.63 8.47
C VAL A 142 23.15 5.84 7.16
N THR A 143 22.07 5.31 6.57
CA THR A 143 22.04 4.58 5.29
C THR A 143 20.93 5.07 4.35
N PRO A 144 21.12 6.20 3.62
CA PRO A 144 20.05 6.93 2.93
C PRO A 144 19.30 6.18 1.81
N ALA A 145 19.72 4.98 1.43
CA ALA A 145 19.04 4.17 0.42
C ALA A 145 18.04 3.14 0.99
N HIS A 146 18.03 2.95 2.32
CA HIS A 146 17.40 1.80 2.98
C HIS A 146 16.62 2.13 4.27
N ASP A 147 16.49 3.41 4.64
CA ASP A 147 15.54 3.88 5.67
C ASP A 147 15.07 5.31 5.34
N GLN A 148 13.86 5.68 5.78
CA GLN A 148 13.25 6.99 5.51
C GLN A 148 13.93 8.12 6.30
N THR A 149 14.21 7.89 7.58
CA THR A 149 14.91 8.82 8.46
C THR A 149 16.32 9.05 7.94
N ASP A 150 17.00 7.96 7.57
CA ASP A 150 18.33 8.02 6.96
C ASP A 150 18.33 8.79 5.63
N PHE A 151 17.28 8.66 4.81
CA PHE A 151 17.14 9.41 3.56
C PHE A 151 16.95 10.91 3.81
N GLU A 152 16.18 11.28 4.83
CA GLU A 152 15.98 12.69 5.22
C GLU A 152 17.22 13.31 5.87
N ILE A 153 17.97 12.56 6.70
CA ILE A 153 19.29 12.96 7.20
C ILE A 153 20.25 13.12 6.01
N GLY A 154 20.27 12.16 5.08
CA GLY A 154 21.10 12.21 3.88
C GLY A 154 20.81 13.43 3.00
N GLN A 155 19.56 13.84 2.85
CA GLN A 155 19.21 15.08 2.16
C GLN A 155 19.68 16.34 2.89
N ARG A 156 19.66 16.36 4.24
CA ARG A 156 20.14 17.51 5.03
C ARG A 156 21.65 17.73 4.91
N HIS A 157 22.44 16.65 4.93
CA HIS A 157 23.91 16.70 4.92
C HIS A 157 24.54 16.43 3.55
N GLY A 158 23.73 16.26 2.49
CA GLY A 158 24.21 16.03 1.12
C GLY A 158 24.76 14.63 0.84
N PHE A 159 24.54 13.66 1.74
CA PHE A 159 25.01 12.28 1.57
C PHE A 159 24.32 11.60 0.40
N LYS A 160 25.10 11.10 -0.56
CA LYS A 160 24.55 10.32 -1.67
C LYS A 160 24.11 8.93 -1.20
N PRO A 161 22.85 8.52 -1.48
CA PRO A 161 22.40 7.18 -1.15
C PRO A 161 23.19 6.09 -1.87
N ILE A 162 23.67 5.10 -1.11
CA ILE A 162 24.37 3.92 -1.64
C ILE A 162 23.44 2.71 -1.54
N LEU A 163 22.92 2.25 -2.68
CA LEU A 163 22.02 1.09 -2.73
C LEU A 163 22.82 -0.21 -2.56
N ALA A 164 22.68 -0.86 -1.41
CA ALA A 164 23.36 -2.11 -1.07
C ALA A 164 22.51 -3.37 -1.33
N ILE A 165 21.18 -3.25 -1.28
CA ILE A 165 20.23 -4.34 -1.52
C ILE A 165 19.48 -4.07 -2.84
N GLY A 166 19.36 -5.07 -3.70
CA GLY A 166 18.62 -4.98 -4.96
C GLY A 166 17.13 -5.31 -4.82
N PRO A 167 16.31 -5.05 -5.86
CA PRO A 167 14.86 -5.30 -5.87
C PRO A 167 14.45 -6.78 -5.76
N ASN A 168 15.42 -7.69 -5.75
CA ASN A 168 15.25 -9.14 -5.54
C ASN A 168 15.69 -9.61 -4.15
N GLY A 169 15.96 -8.69 -3.22
CA GLY A 169 16.41 -8.99 -1.85
C GLY A 169 17.88 -9.44 -1.73
N LYS A 170 18.65 -9.41 -2.82
CA LYS A 170 20.06 -9.81 -2.84
C LYS A 170 21.00 -8.61 -2.79
N MET A 171 22.19 -8.80 -2.24
CA MET A 171 23.21 -7.75 -2.13
C MET A 171 23.78 -7.36 -3.51
N LEU A 172 24.00 -6.06 -3.70
CA LEU A 172 24.59 -5.45 -4.89
C LEU A 172 26.12 -5.30 -4.76
N ALA A 173 26.78 -4.89 -5.85
CA ALA A 173 28.24 -4.81 -5.99
C ALA A 173 28.98 -4.12 -4.82
N VAL A 174 28.36 -3.14 -4.17
CA VAL A 174 28.93 -2.40 -3.03
C VAL A 174 29.20 -3.27 -1.79
N ALA A 175 28.57 -4.45 -1.71
CA ALA A 175 28.69 -5.39 -0.60
C ALA A 175 29.90 -6.35 -0.73
N GLN A 176 30.80 -6.10 -1.69
CA GLN A 176 32.09 -6.79 -1.84
C GLN A 176 31.99 -8.34 -1.86
N GLU A 177 32.37 -9.03 -0.79
CA GLU A 177 32.32 -10.49 -0.70
C GLU A 177 30.89 -11.07 -0.65
N PHE A 178 29.91 -10.27 -0.23
CA PHE A 178 28.52 -10.70 -0.04
C PHE A 178 27.63 -10.56 -1.29
N VAL A 179 28.21 -10.15 -2.44
CA VAL A 179 27.47 -9.87 -3.68
C VAL A 179 26.62 -11.06 -4.12
N GLY A 180 25.33 -10.80 -4.39
CA GLY A 180 24.38 -11.81 -4.83
C GLY A 180 23.83 -12.74 -3.73
N ILE A 181 24.34 -12.67 -2.50
CA ILE A 181 23.76 -13.38 -1.34
C ILE A 181 22.42 -12.71 -0.96
N ASP A 182 21.45 -13.47 -0.41
CA ASP A 182 20.23 -12.88 0.15
C ASP A 182 20.55 -12.04 1.41
N ARG A 183 19.88 -10.91 1.57
CA ARG A 183 20.08 -9.96 2.67
C ARG A 183 20.01 -10.56 4.08
N LEU A 184 19.18 -11.57 4.33
CA LEU A 184 19.03 -12.19 5.65
C LEU A 184 20.19 -13.14 5.95
N LEU A 185 20.62 -13.92 4.95
CA LEU A 185 21.83 -14.76 5.04
C LEU A 185 23.10 -13.89 5.11
N CYS A 186 23.15 -12.79 4.36
CA CYS A 186 24.22 -11.79 4.45
C CYS A 186 24.30 -11.22 5.87
N ARG A 187 23.19 -10.85 6.51
CA ARG A 187 23.18 -10.37 7.90
C ARG A 187 23.78 -11.39 8.87
N GLN A 188 23.50 -12.69 8.71
CA GLN A 188 24.08 -13.74 9.55
C GLN A 188 25.61 -13.82 9.36
N GLN A 189 26.08 -13.93 8.11
CA GLN A 189 27.51 -14.01 7.79
C GLN A 189 28.28 -12.74 8.18
N LEU A 190 27.62 -11.57 8.14
CA LEU A 190 28.19 -10.30 8.57
C LEU A 190 28.43 -10.27 10.09
N ILE A 191 27.50 -10.80 10.88
CA ILE A 191 27.66 -10.95 12.34
C ILE A 191 28.82 -11.90 12.66
N ASP A 192 28.92 -13.04 11.96
CA ASP A 192 30.07 -13.96 12.11
C ASP A 192 31.40 -13.25 11.81
N LYS A 193 31.46 -12.41 10.77
CA LYS A 193 32.69 -11.68 10.39
C LYS A 193 33.04 -10.58 11.39
N LEU A 194 32.06 -9.80 11.84
CA LEU A 194 32.22 -8.78 12.91
C LEU A 194 32.64 -9.40 14.25
N THR A 195 32.22 -10.64 14.52
CA THR A 195 32.68 -11.41 15.70
C THR A 195 34.13 -11.83 15.54
N LYS A 196 34.50 -12.40 14.39
CA LYS A 196 35.85 -12.92 14.11
C LYS A 196 36.93 -11.83 14.01
N ASN A 197 36.57 -10.60 13.62
CA ASN A 197 37.51 -9.47 13.56
C ASN A 197 37.48 -8.57 14.81
N GLY A 198 36.73 -8.94 15.86
CA GLY A 198 36.64 -8.19 17.12
C GLY A 198 35.88 -6.87 17.05
N SER A 199 35.17 -6.57 15.95
CA SER A 199 34.39 -5.32 15.81
C SER A 199 33.00 -5.39 16.44
N LEU A 200 32.51 -6.59 16.79
CA LEU A 200 31.24 -6.78 17.51
C LEU A 200 31.46 -6.65 19.03
N VAL A 201 31.00 -5.55 19.62
CA VAL A 201 31.10 -5.31 21.08
C VAL A 201 30.06 -6.11 21.87
N GLU A 202 28.81 -6.14 21.41
CA GLU A 202 27.70 -6.78 22.11
C GLU A 202 26.56 -7.12 21.13
N THR A 203 25.65 -8.01 21.52
CA THR A 203 24.38 -8.25 20.80
C THR A 203 23.25 -8.32 21.82
N LYS A 204 22.23 -7.45 21.64
CA LYS A 204 21.03 -7.40 22.48
C LYS A 204 19.79 -7.79 21.65
N ILE A 205 18.82 -8.47 22.28
CA ILE A 205 17.49 -8.66 21.68
C ILE A 205 16.74 -7.34 21.79
N HIS A 206 16.25 -6.82 20.66
CA HIS A 206 15.46 -5.60 20.59
C HIS A 206 14.12 -5.87 19.92
N LEU A 207 13.02 -5.43 20.54
CA LEU A 207 11.67 -5.58 20.01
C LEU A 207 11.32 -4.34 19.17
N GLY A 208 11.36 -4.47 17.85
CA GLY A 208 11.03 -3.39 16.91
C GLY A 208 9.88 -3.76 15.97
N THR A 209 9.21 -2.75 15.44
CA THR A 209 8.18 -2.92 14.39
C THR A 209 8.86 -3.21 13.04
N LEU A 210 8.40 -4.24 12.33
CA LEU A 210 8.87 -4.57 10.98
C LEU A 210 7.73 -4.42 9.97
N SER A 211 7.93 -3.56 8.97
CA SER A 211 7.03 -3.40 7.84
C SER A 211 6.93 -4.68 7.03
N ARG A 212 5.71 -5.11 6.73
CA ARG A 212 5.41 -6.31 5.94
C ARG A 212 4.42 -5.97 4.83
N SER A 213 4.58 -6.65 3.70
CA SER A 213 3.62 -6.62 2.61
C SER A 213 2.29 -7.23 3.06
N GLU A 214 1.22 -6.44 3.05
CA GLU A 214 -0.15 -6.88 3.36
C GLU A 214 -0.54 -8.16 2.58
N ARG A 215 -0.08 -8.28 1.32
CA ARG A 215 -0.50 -9.33 0.39
C ARG A 215 0.35 -10.60 0.43
N THR A 216 1.58 -10.54 0.95
CA THR A 216 2.51 -11.67 0.97
C THR A 216 3.06 -12.02 2.35
N GLY A 217 2.90 -11.15 3.35
CA GLY A 217 3.49 -11.29 4.69
C GLY A 217 5.01 -11.10 4.74
N ASP A 218 5.67 -10.95 3.59
CA ASP A 218 7.12 -10.80 3.47
C ASP A 218 7.59 -9.42 3.98
N ILE A 219 8.84 -9.36 4.46
CA ILE A 219 9.44 -8.13 4.99
C ILE A 219 9.64 -7.14 3.85
N SER A 220 9.16 -5.91 4.04
CA SER A 220 9.24 -4.85 3.05
C SER A 220 10.58 -4.13 3.16
N GLU A 221 11.37 -4.17 2.08
CA GLU A 221 12.62 -3.42 1.98
C GLU A 221 12.37 -2.00 1.50
N MET A 222 13.01 -1.02 2.11
CA MET A 222 13.12 0.32 1.54
C MET A 222 14.21 0.33 0.47
N LEU A 223 13.85 0.80 -0.72
CA LEU A 223 14.70 0.88 -1.90
C LEU A 223 14.40 2.18 -2.64
N LEU A 224 15.44 2.93 -3.01
CA LEU A 224 15.26 4.08 -3.90
C LEU A 224 15.00 3.61 -5.33
N SER A 225 13.97 4.20 -5.94
CA SER A 225 13.60 3.99 -7.34
C SER A 225 12.92 5.26 -7.87
N GLU A 226 13.00 5.48 -9.18
CA GLU A 226 12.25 6.55 -9.84
C GLU A 226 10.76 6.18 -9.87
N GLN A 227 9.91 7.08 -9.37
CA GLN A 227 8.47 6.85 -9.21
C GLN A 227 7.68 8.12 -9.55
N TRP A 228 6.42 7.94 -9.96
CA TRP A 228 5.52 9.04 -10.31
C TRP A 228 4.80 9.59 -9.08
N PHE A 229 5.24 10.75 -8.59
CA PHE A 229 4.65 11.41 -7.41
C PHE A 229 3.63 12.48 -7.79
N ILE A 230 2.43 12.43 -7.20
CA ILE A 230 1.44 13.50 -7.29
C ILE A 230 1.65 14.47 -6.14
N LYS A 231 1.71 15.78 -6.43
CA LYS A 231 1.83 16.83 -5.39
C LYS A 231 0.49 16.98 -4.64
N MET A 232 0.28 16.16 -3.60
CA MET A 232 -0.99 16.06 -2.88
C MET A 232 -1.40 17.32 -2.11
N GLN A 233 -0.44 18.16 -1.67
CA GLN A 233 -0.70 19.35 -0.85
C GLN A 233 -1.80 20.29 -1.38
N PRO A 234 -1.79 20.77 -2.66
CA PRO A 234 -2.89 21.57 -3.21
C PRO A 234 -4.22 20.79 -3.31
N LEU A 235 -4.20 19.49 -3.61
CA LEU A 235 -5.40 18.67 -3.74
C LEU A 235 -6.09 18.48 -2.38
N ALA A 236 -5.32 18.16 -1.34
CA ALA A 236 -5.81 18.06 0.03
C ALA A 236 -6.39 19.40 0.52
N LYS A 237 -5.70 20.52 0.26
CA LYS A 237 -6.22 21.87 0.58
C LYS A 237 -7.52 22.20 -0.16
N LEU A 238 -7.69 21.74 -1.40
CA LEU A 238 -8.93 21.91 -2.16
C LEU A 238 -10.09 21.10 -1.55
N VAL A 239 -9.88 19.81 -1.23
CA VAL A 239 -10.88 18.96 -0.58
C VAL A 239 -11.30 19.52 0.78
N LEU A 240 -10.34 19.92 1.61
CA LEU A 240 -10.61 20.54 2.92
C LEU A 240 -11.35 21.88 2.80
N LYS A 241 -11.09 22.67 1.75
CA LYS A 241 -11.85 23.90 1.45
C LYS A 241 -13.29 23.59 1.06
N LEU A 242 -13.52 22.62 0.17
CA LEU A 242 -14.85 22.20 -0.26
C LEU A 242 -15.70 21.67 0.90
N GLN A 243 -15.08 20.97 1.85
CA GLN A 243 -15.77 20.45 3.05
C GLN A 243 -16.32 21.54 3.99
N ASN A 244 -15.94 22.81 3.81
CA ASN A 244 -16.50 23.95 4.54
C ASN A 244 -17.55 24.74 3.71
N THR A 245 -18.02 24.20 2.58
CA THR A 245 -19.04 24.83 1.72
C THR A 245 -20.42 24.18 1.87
N LYS A 246 -21.45 24.75 1.23
CA LYS A 246 -22.79 24.16 1.13
C LYS A 246 -22.80 22.77 0.46
N ASP A 247 -21.79 22.49 -0.38
CA ASP A 247 -21.65 21.29 -1.21
C ASP A 247 -20.77 20.21 -0.54
N ALA A 248 -20.50 20.36 0.77
CA ALA A 248 -19.66 19.46 1.56
C ALA A 248 -20.18 18.01 1.63
N THR A 249 -19.24 17.05 1.58
CA THR A 249 -19.53 15.62 1.67
C THR A 249 -20.16 15.26 3.01
N ARG A 250 -21.29 14.54 2.99
CA ARG A 250 -22.02 14.13 4.19
C ARG A 250 -21.65 12.70 4.56
N PHE A 251 -21.08 12.52 5.76
CA PHE A 251 -20.61 11.23 6.25
C PHE A 251 -21.66 10.55 7.14
N SER A 252 -21.82 9.24 6.99
CA SER A 252 -22.63 8.39 7.87
C SER A 252 -21.84 7.15 8.29
N PRO A 253 -21.64 6.91 9.60
CA PRO A 253 -21.94 7.80 10.72
C PRO A 253 -21.09 9.10 10.68
N PRO A 254 -21.57 10.23 11.24
CA PRO A 254 -20.90 11.54 11.14
C PRO A 254 -19.45 11.59 11.66
N ARG A 255 -19.06 10.65 12.55
CA ARG A 255 -17.71 10.58 13.11
C ARG A 255 -16.60 10.50 12.05
N PHE A 256 -16.86 9.88 10.90
CA PHE A 256 -15.88 9.73 9.82
C PHE A 256 -15.50 11.05 9.14
N ALA A 257 -16.29 12.12 9.30
CA ALA A 257 -15.92 13.47 8.87
C ALA A 257 -14.68 14.03 9.63
N LYS A 258 -14.31 13.45 10.77
CA LYS A 258 -13.07 13.79 11.49
C LYS A 258 -11.83 13.21 10.79
N SER A 259 -11.93 11.99 10.26
CA SER A 259 -10.83 11.29 9.59
C SER A 259 -10.42 11.92 8.26
N LEU A 260 -11.27 12.76 7.66
CA LEU A 260 -10.91 13.58 6.49
C LEU A 260 -9.99 14.77 6.84
N LYS A 261 -9.82 15.09 8.13
CA LYS A 261 -9.01 16.23 8.62
C LYS A 261 -7.72 15.80 9.34
N GLN A 262 -7.36 14.52 9.23
CA GLN A 262 -6.12 13.93 9.74
C GLN A 262 -5.16 13.73 8.57
#